data_AF-A0A439PKF5-F1
#
_entry.id   AF-A0A439PKF5-F1
#
_cell.length_a   1.000
_cell.length_b   1.000
_cell.length_c   1.000
_cell.angle_alpha   90.00
_cell.angle_beta   90.00
_cell.angle_gamma   90.00
#
_symmetry.space_group_name_H-M   'P 1'
#
loop_
_entity.id
_entity.type
_entity.pdbx_description
1 polymer ?
#
loop_
_entity_poly.entity_id
_entity_poly.type
_entity_poly.pdbx_seq_one_letter_code
_entity_poly.pdbx_strand_id
1 'polypeptide(L)'
;MKMASFLTMAGALLAAPFPSLAASLNSMNEVGAAMQACWTPPANSENSSVTLSFSFKRDGTLIGPPRTTAIHVVGDDKARKAYVDAAIKALNDCLPLSFSPALAQGIAGNVFTLQFSSPKK
;
A
#
# COMPACT_ATOMS: atom_id res chain seq x y z
N MET A 1 24.62 7.29 -59.89
CA MET A 1 24.33 6.33 -58.80
C MET A 1 24.95 6.90 -57.53
N LYS A 2 24.12 7.13 -56.52
CA LYS A 2 24.41 7.80 -55.24
C LYS A 2 25.29 6.92 -54.35
N MET A 3 26.03 7.51 -53.41
CA MET A 3 26.08 7.02 -52.04
C MET A 3 26.54 8.13 -51.08
N ALA A 4 25.61 8.55 -50.23
CA ALA A 4 25.78 9.56 -49.21
C ALA A 4 26.27 8.89 -47.92
N SER A 5 27.31 9.45 -47.32
CA SER A 5 27.83 9.03 -46.01
C SER A 5 26.94 9.59 -44.91
N PHE A 6 26.28 8.71 -44.17
CA PHE A 6 25.52 9.03 -42.97
C PHE A 6 26.45 8.94 -41.75
N LEU A 7 26.67 10.06 -41.06
CA LEU A 7 27.27 10.10 -39.72
C LEU A 7 26.17 9.87 -38.69
N THR A 8 26.21 8.73 -38.00
CA THR A 8 25.30 8.41 -36.89
C THR A 8 25.83 9.00 -35.58
N MET A 9 25.15 10.02 -35.06
CA MET A 9 25.35 10.53 -33.69
C MET A 9 24.62 9.59 -32.71
N ALA A 10 25.38 8.86 -31.89
CA ALA A 10 24.84 8.10 -30.76
C ALA A 10 24.73 9.02 -29.53
N GLY A 11 23.55 9.63 -29.32
CA GLY A 11 23.24 10.38 -28.11
C GLY A 11 22.80 9.42 -27.00
N ALA A 12 23.62 9.24 -25.97
CA ALA A 12 23.24 8.53 -24.76
C ALA A 12 22.32 9.42 -23.91
N LEU A 13 21.02 9.15 -23.92
CA LEU A 13 20.05 9.73 -22.99
C LEU A 13 20.29 9.14 -21.60
N LEU A 14 21.01 9.86 -20.74
CA LEU A 14 21.08 9.57 -19.31
C LEU A 14 19.71 9.90 -18.70
N ALA A 15 18.82 8.91 -18.63
CA ALA A 15 17.64 8.96 -17.78
C ALA A 15 18.13 8.89 -16.32
N ALA A 16 18.29 10.05 -15.68
CA ALA A 16 18.51 10.10 -14.25
C ALA A 16 17.24 9.58 -13.55
N PRO A 17 17.31 8.52 -12.72
CA PRO A 17 16.19 8.15 -11.88
C PRO A 17 16.02 9.26 -10.86
N PHE A 18 15.03 10.14 -11.07
CA PHE A 18 14.56 10.99 -9.98
C PHE A 18 14.07 10.04 -8.89
N PRO A 19 14.70 10.02 -7.70
CA PRO A 19 14.05 9.36 -6.58
C PRO A 19 12.72 10.08 -6.42
N SER A 20 11.61 9.37 -6.65
CA SER A 20 10.34 9.81 -6.09
C SER A 20 10.59 9.86 -4.59
N LEU A 21 10.89 11.05 -4.09
CA LEU A 21 10.84 11.34 -2.68
C LEU A 21 9.36 11.18 -2.35
N ALA A 22 8.94 9.94 -2.06
CA ALA A 22 7.59 9.65 -1.64
C ALA A 22 7.29 10.63 -0.51
N ALA A 23 6.42 11.59 -0.79
CA ALA A 23 6.18 12.71 0.11
C ALA A 23 5.83 12.13 1.47
N SER A 24 6.52 12.60 2.51
CA SER A 24 6.27 12.09 3.86
C SER A 24 4.83 12.39 4.25
N LEU A 25 4.13 11.39 4.79
CA LEU A 25 2.75 11.50 5.24
C LEU A 25 2.69 12.38 6.48
N ASN A 26 1.81 13.38 6.47
CA ASN A 26 1.72 14.40 7.51
C ASN A 26 0.52 14.22 8.44
N SER A 27 -0.44 13.37 8.05
CA SER A 27 -1.69 13.17 8.79
C SER A 27 -2.17 11.72 8.75
N MET A 28 -3.01 11.33 9.70
CA MET A 28 -3.64 10.01 9.69
C MET A 28 -4.59 9.80 8.50
N ASN A 29 -5.15 10.88 7.93
CA ASN A 29 -5.94 10.81 6.71
C ASN A 29 -5.07 10.36 5.53
N GLU A 30 -3.86 10.92 5.38
CA GLU A 30 -2.90 10.50 4.36
C GLU A 30 -2.44 9.06 4.56
N VAL A 31 -2.21 8.65 5.82
CA VAL A 31 -1.91 7.24 6.15
C VAL A 31 -3.03 6.31 5.71
N GLY A 32 -4.29 6.63 6.06
CA GLY A 32 -5.45 5.84 5.65
C GLY A 32 -5.59 5.76 4.12
N ALA A 33 -5.39 6.88 3.42
CA ALA A 33 -5.42 6.93 1.96
C ALA A 33 -4.28 6.10 1.33
N ALA A 34 -3.06 6.18 1.86
CA ALA A 34 -1.94 5.38 1.40
C ALA A 34 -2.20 3.87 1.56
N MET A 35 -2.74 3.45 2.71
CA MET A 35 -3.12 2.04 2.94
C MET A 35 -4.23 1.59 1.99
N GLN A 36 -5.25 2.42 1.77
CA GLN A 36 -6.33 2.10 0.83
C GLN A 36 -5.84 2.05 -0.62
N ALA A 37 -4.86 2.86 -1.00
CA ALA A 37 -4.25 2.82 -2.33
C ALA A 37 -3.47 1.52 -2.59
N CYS A 38 -2.91 0.90 -1.56
CA CYS A 38 -2.27 -0.42 -1.64
C CYS A 38 -3.27 -1.58 -1.68
N TRP A 39 -4.56 -1.33 -1.41
CA TRP A 39 -5.57 -2.37 -1.39
C TRP A 39 -6.05 -2.72 -2.79
N THR A 40 -5.90 -4.00 -3.17
CA THR A 40 -6.55 -4.56 -4.34
C THR A 40 -7.48 -5.68 -3.88
N PRO A 41 -8.82 -5.50 -3.98
CA PRO A 41 -9.76 -6.52 -3.54
C PRO A 41 -9.66 -7.78 -4.42
N PRO A 42 -9.72 -8.98 -3.83
CA PRO A 42 -9.81 -10.22 -4.59
C PRO A 42 -11.00 -10.22 -5.57
N ALA A 43 -10.89 -10.94 -6.68
CA ALA A 43 -12.00 -11.09 -7.63
C ALA A 43 -13.23 -11.75 -6.96
N ASN A 44 -14.43 -11.41 -7.43
CA ASN A 44 -15.72 -11.92 -6.93
C ASN A 44 -15.92 -11.72 -5.42
N SER A 45 -15.45 -10.59 -4.88
CA SER A 45 -15.56 -10.24 -3.47
C SER A 45 -16.43 -9.00 -3.23
N GLU A 46 -17.35 -8.70 -4.14
CA GLU A 46 -18.23 -7.54 -4.03
C GLU A 46 -18.96 -7.51 -2.68
N ASN A 47 -19.16 -6.33 -2.13
CA ASN A 47 -19.76 -6.13 -0.80
C ASN A 47 -19.01 -6.83 0.36
N SER A 48 -17.77 -7.28 0.16
CA SER A 48 -16.94 -7.85 1.23
C SER A 48 -16.08 -6.79 1.92
N SER A 49 -15.73 -7.03 3.18
CA SER A 49 -14.79 -6.22 3.94
C SER A 49 -14.14 -6.99 5.10
N VAL A 50 -12.98 -6.50 5.53
CA VAL A 50 -12.25 -6.97 6.70
C VAL A 50 -11.65 -5.77 7.42
N THR A 51 -11.74 -5.78 8.74
CA THR A 51 -11.08 -4.77 9.59
C THR A 51 -9.86 -5.38 10.25
N LEU A 52 -8.71 -4.73 10.08
CA LEU A 52 -7.46 -5.10 10.73
C LEU A 52 -7.10 -4.06 11.80
N SER A 53 -6.64 -4.51 12.95
CA SER A 53 -6.00 -3.69 13.97
C SER A 53 -4.48 -3.91 13.98
N PHE A 54 -3.69 -2.84 14.03
CA PHE A 54 -2.24 -2.89 13.98
C PHE A 54 -1.62 -1.62 14.59
N SER A 55 -0.31 -1.63 14.79
CA SER A 55 0.45 -0.50 15.32
C SER A 55 1.70 -0.26 14.50
N PHE A 56 2.11 0.99 14.37
CA PHE A 56 3.34 1.36 13.67
C PHE A 56 4.49 1.63 14.63
N LYS A 57 5.71 1.42 14.16
CA LYS A 57 6.93 2.04 14.69
C LYS A 57 7.12 3.43 14.09
N ARG A 58 8.11 4.17 14.61
CA ARG A 58 8.49 5.49 14.05
C ARG A 58 9.05 5.40 12.63
N ASP A 59 9.61 4.25 12.25
CA ASP A 59 10.20 3.99 10.93
C ASP A 59 9.17 3.60 9.85
N GLY A 60 7.88 3.60 10.17
CA GLY A 60 6.84 3.22 9.22
C GLY A 60 6.58 1.73 9.07
N THR A 61 7.30 0.87 9.80
CA THR A 61 7.02 -0.58 9.85
C THR A 61 6.01 -0.94 10.94
N LEU A 62 5.49 -2.16 10.92
CA LEU A 62 4.56 -2.64 11.94
C LEU A 62 5.25 -3.05 13.25
N ILE A 63 4.51 -2.89 14.34
CA ILE A 63 4.77 -3.53 15.62
C ILE A 63 3.93 -4.81 15.66
N GLY A 64 4.59 -5.95 15.41
CA GLY A 64 3.94 -7.26 15.40
C GLY A 64 2.99 -7.48 14.22
N PRO A 65 2.35 -8.65 14.15
CA PRO A 65 1.42 -8.96 13.07
C PRO A 65 0.09 -8.22 13.24
N PRO A 66 -0.55 -7.79 12.14
CA PRO A 66 -1.89 -7.25 12.19
C PRO A 66 -2.89 -8.31 12.67
N ARG A 67 -3.94 -7.87 13.37
CA ARG A 67 -4.99 -8.74 13.91
C ARG A 67 -6.30 -8.43 13.24
N THR A 68 -7.04 -9.45 12.84
CA THR A 68 -8.38 -9.26 12.29
C THR A 68 -9.38 -9.05 13.41
N THR A 69 -10.17 -7.98 13.33
CA THR A 69 -11.16 -7.59 14.35
C THR A 69 -12.61 -7.71 13.87
N ALA A 70 -12.85 -7.61 12.57
CA ALA A 70 -14.16 -7.84 11.95
C ALA A 70 -13.99 -8.42 10.55
N ILE A 71 -14.91 -9.31 10.15
CA ILE A 71 -14.90 -9.96 8.85
C ILE A 71 -16.33 -10.04 8.32
N HIS A 72 -16.56 -9.50 7.13
CA HIS A 72 -17.81 -9.62 6.39
C HIS A 72 -17.46 -9.98 4.95
N VAL A 73 -17.41 -11.26 4.62
CA VAL A 73 -17.02 -11.72 3.27
C VAL A 73 -18.14 -12.55 2.68
N VAL A 74 -18.51 -12.25 1.44
CA VAL A 74 -19.45 -13.07 0.68
C VAL A 74 -18.73 -14.34 0.20
N GLY A 75 -19.27 -15.52 0.52
CA GLY A 75 -18.73 -16.80 0.09
C GLY A 75 -18.47 -17.78 1.23
N ASP A 76 -17.65 -18.79 0.96
CA ASP A 76 -17.31 -19.86 1.89
C ASP A 76 -16.10 -19.51 2.78
N ASP A 77 -15.73 -20.44 3.67
CA ASP A 77 -14.57 -20.30 4.57
C ASP A 77 -13.26 -20.05 3.81
N LYS A 78 -13.13 -20.63 2.61
CA LYS A 78 -11.95 -20.45 1.77
C LYS A 78 -11.88 -19.04 1.21
N ALA A 79 -13.01 -18.50 0.73
CA ALA A 79 -13.12 -17.10 0.29
C ALA A 79 -12.83 -16.14 1.45
N ARG A 80 -13.39 -16.42 2.64
CA ARG A 80 -13.12 -15.63 3.85
C ARG A 80 -11.63 -15.60 4.17
N LYS A 81 -10.98 -16.76 4.21
CA LYS A 81 -9.54 -16.85 4.49
C LYS A 81 -8.71 -16.12 3.44
N ALA A 82 -8.99 -16.34 2.16
CA ALA A 82 -8.27 -15.68 1.07
C ALA A 82 -8.40 -14.15 1.13
N TYR A 83 -9.57 -13.62 1.51
CA TYR A 83 -9.79 -12.18 1.66
C TYR A 83 -8.99 -11.59 2.82
N VAL A 84 -8.96 -12.27 3.98
CA VAL A 84 -8.15 -11.86 5.13
C VAL A 84 -6.66 -11.90 4.80
N ASP A 85 -6.20 -12.99 4.17
CA ASP A 85 -4.80 -13.17 3.77
C ASP A 85 -4.38 -12.07 2.77
N ALA A 86 -5.25 -11.73 1.82
CA ALA A 86 -5.02 -10.63 0.88
C ALA A 86 -4.90 -9.28 1.59
N ALA A 87 -5.76 -8.98 2.56
CA ALA A 87 -5.71 -7.71 3.31
C ALA A 87 -4.44 -7.61 4.17
N ILE A 88 -4.05 -8.70 4.83
CA ILE A 88 -2.79 -8.76 5.58
C ILE A 88 -1.61 -8.58 4.62
N LYS A 89 -1.65 -9.22 3.45
CA LYS A 89 -0.59 -9.06 2.44
C LYS A 89 -0.50 -7.61 1.96
N ALA A 90 -1.61 -6.99 1.59
CA ALA A 90 -1.65 -5.59 1.15
C ALA A 90 -1.11 -4.65 2.22
N LEU A 91 -1.46 -4.87 3.49
CA LEU A 91 -0.91 -4.10 4.60
C LEU A 91 0.62 -4.26 4.70
N ASN A 92 1.15 -5.48 4.59
CA ASN A 92 2.59 -5.72 4.69
C ASN A 92 3.38 -5.18 3.47
N ASP A 93 2.84 -5.34 2.27
CA ASP A 93 3.47 -4.86 1.03
C ASP A 93 3.51 -3.33 0.96
N CYS A 94 2.58 -2.65 1.63
CA CYS A 94 2.51 -1.18 1.63
C CYS A 94 3.55 -0.51 2.55
N LEU A 95 4.40 -1.29 3.20
CA LEU A 95 5.36 -0.82 4.20
C LEU A 95 6.79 -0.86 3.68
N PRO A 96 7.69 -0.02 4.24
CA PRO A 96 7.43 0.99 5.27
C PRO A 96 6.72 2.24 4.74
N LEU A 97 5.92 2.87 5.60
CA LEU A 97 5.37 4.20 5.32
C LEU A 97 6.33 5.32 5.72
N SER A 98 6.55 6.27 4.81
CA SER A 98 7.34 7.47 5.12
C SER A 98 6.52 8.47 5.92
N PHE A 99 6.72 8.58 7.23
CA PHE A 99 6.05 9.58 8.07
C PHE A 99 6.86 10.87 8.17
N SER A 100 6.18 12.01 8.29
CA SER A 100 6.83 13.25 8.70
C SER A 100 7.35 13.15 10.14
N PRO A 101 8.38 13.92 10.54
CA PRO A 101 8.91 13.85 11.90
C PRO A 101 7.85 14.07 12.99
N ALA A 102 6.93 15.01 12.74
CA ALA A 102 5.83 15.32 13.66
C ALA A 102 4.86 14.14 13.80
N LEU A 103 4.47 13.50 12.68
CA LEU A 103 3.58 12.34 12.70
C LEU A 103 4.26 11.13 13.34
N ALA A 104 5.52 10.86 13.00
CA ALA A 104 6.30 9.75 13.54
C ALA A 104 6.38 9.79 15.07
N GLN A 105 6.47 10.99 15.67
CA GLN A 105 6.53 11.16 17.11
C GLN A 105 5.21 10.79 17.81
N GLY A 106 4.07 11.06 17.17
CA GLY A 106 2.74 10.83 17.74
C GLY A 106 2.12 9.46 17.38
N ILE A 107 2.55 8.83 16.29
CA ILE A 107 1.89 7.62 15.75
C ILE A 107 2.41 6.33 16.39
N ALA A 108 3.69 6.28 16.78
CA ALA A 108 4.34 5.04 17.17
C ALA A 108 3.73 4.41 18.43
N GLY A 109 3.43 3.11 18.37
CA GLY A 109 2.86 2.35 19.50
C GLY A 109 1.34 2.48 19.68
N ASN A 110 0.67 3.38 18.96
CA ASN A 110 -0.79 3.46 18.99
C ASN A 110 -1.42 2.31 18.21
N VAL A 111 -2.59 1.84 18.64
CA VAL A 111 -3.39 0.85 17.92
C VAL A 111 -4.32 1.57 16.95
N PHE A 112 -4.21 1.24 15.69
CA PHE A 112 -5.06 1.73 14.61
C PHE A 112 -5.92 0.59 14.09
N THR A 113 -7.10 0.95 13.59
CA THR A 113 -7.98 0.03 12.87
C THR A 113 -8.24 0.57 11.47
N LEU A 114 -8.08 -0.27 10.46
CA LEU A 114 -8.42 0.05 9.09
C LEU A 114 -9.31 -1.03 8.50
N GLN A 115 -10.39 -0.62 7.85
CA GLN A 115 -11.26 -1.51 7.09
C GLN A 115 -10.83 -1.50 5.63
N PHE A 116 -10.50 -2.68 5.11
CA PHE A 116 -10.36 -2.94 3.69
C PHE A 116 -11.69 -3.45 3.16
N SER A 117 -12.24 -2.80 2.14
CA SER A 117 -13.53 -3.15 1.55
C SER A 117 -13.43 -3.29 0.05
N SER A 118 -14.22 -4.20 -0.50
CA SER A 118 -14.43 -4.31 -1.93
C SER A 118 -15.51 -3.32 -2.38
N PRO A 119 -15.53 -2.97 -3.68
CA PRO A 119 -16.62 -2.19 -4.25
C PRO A 119 -17.99 -2.80 -3.93
N LYS A 120 -18.97 -1.93 -3.75
CA LYS A 120 -20.36 -2.35 -3.71
C LYS A 120 -20.79 -2.79 -5.11
N LYS A 121 -21.69 -3.77 -5.17
CA LYS A 121 -22.30 -4.21 -6.42
C LYS A 121 -23.38 -3.23 -6.89
#